data_AF-A0A2D0IGI3-F1
#
_entry.id   AF-A0A2D0IGI3-F1
#
_cell.length_a   1.000
_cell.length_b   1.000
_cell.length_c   1.000
_cell.angle_alpha   90.00
_cell.angle_beta   90.00
_cell.angle_gamma   90.00
#
_symmetry.space_group_name_H-M   'P 1'
#
loop_
_entity.id
_entity.type
_entity.pdbx_description
1 polymer ?
#
loop_
_entity_poly.entity_id
_entity_poly.type
_entity_poly.pdbx_seq_one_letter_code
_entity_poly.pdbx_strand_id
1 'polypeptide(L)'
;MANADGGLFASVRQLLATGVETLRVRLELLSTEVEQEKIRLFDAVLWAGLALLLLGMGLLFLCGLIVVLLWDQHRLLALGGLTVVFLGSGYWVLQIARTRLRAPGGLFASSVAELERDRSELARERAGLDEAE
;
A
#
# COMPACT_ATOMS: atom_id res chain seq x y z
N MET A 1 -16.27 17.63 52.84
CA MET A 1 -16.42 18.01 51.42
C MET A 1 -15.21 17.51 50.62
N ALA A 2 -14.92 16.20 50.62
CA ALA A 2 -13.80 15.64 49.86
C ALA A 2 -14.17 14.23 49.39
N ASN A 3 -14.61 14.12 48.13
CA ASN A 3 -14.63 12.84 47.38
C ASN A 3 -15.02 13.00 45.90
N ALA A 4 -15.24 14.22 45.38
CA ALA A 4 -15.52 14.43 43.96
C ALA A 4 -14.31 14.09 43.06
N ASP A 5 -13.09 14.40 43.53
CA ASP A 5 -11.86 14.19 42.76
C ASP A 5 -11.53 12.70 42.56
N GLY A 6 -11.88 11.85 43.53
CA GLY A 6 -11.72 10.40 43.42
C GLY A 6 -12.67 9.74 42.42
N GLY A 7 -13.86 10.32 42.22
CA GLY A 7 -14.88 9.80 41.30
C GLY A 7 -14.57 10.09 39.83
N LEU A 8 -14.07 11.28 39.52
CA LEU A 8 -13.72 11.67 38.15
C LEU A 8 -12.52 10.88 37.64
N PHE A 9 -11.50 10.74 38.48
CA PHE A 9 -10.31 9.93 38.17
C PHE A 9 -10.66 8.45 37.96
N ALA A 10 -11.58 7.91 38.76
CA ALA A 10 -12.09 6.56 38.56
C ALA A 10 -12.83 6.40 37.22
N SER A 11 -13.62 7.41 36.82
CA SER A 11 -14.36 7.39 35.55
C SER A 11 -13.43 7.47 34.34
N VAL A 12 -12.38 8.31 34.38
CA VAL A 12 -11.34 8.37 33.32
C VAL A 12 -10.57 7.06 33.23
N ARG A 13 -10.22 6.44 34.36
CA ARG A 13 -9.56 5.13 34.38
C ARG A 13 -10.43 4.04 33.76
N GLN A 14 -11.73 4.09 34.00
CA GLN A 14 -12.68 3.14 33.44
C GLN A 14 -12.88 3.34 31.93
N LEU A 15 -12.95 4.59 31.46
CA LEU A 15 -12.99 4.90 30.03
C LEU A 15 -11.71 4.47 29.30
N LEU A 16 -10.53 4.68 29.91
CA LEU A 16 -9.26 4.18 29.38
C LEU A 16 -9.23 2.65 29.33
N ALA A 17 -9.72 1.97 30.36
CA ALA A 17 -9.82 0.51 30.36
C ALA A 17 -10.73 0.00 29.23
N THR A 18 -11.91 0.61 29.05
CA THR A 18 -12.84 0.28 27.97
C THR A 18 -12.28 0.61 26.58
N GLY A 19 -11.56 1.73 26.44
CA GLY A 19 -10.89 2.11 25.20
C GLY A 19 -9.78 1.13 24.82
N VAL A 20 -8.95 0.74 25.77
CA VAL A 20 -7.89 -0.27 25.58
C VAL A 20 -8.47 -1.63 25.20
N GLU A 21 -9.59 -2.03 25.83
CA GLU A 21 -10.26 -3.29 25.52
C GLU A 21 -10.88 -3.30 24.11
N THR A 22 -11.47 -2.16 23.70
CA THR A 22 -12.00 -1.98 22.34
C THR A 22 -10.88 -1.99 21.29
N LEU A 23 -9.76 -1.32 21.57
CA LEU A 23 -8.57 -1.37 20.71
C LEU A 23 -8.02 -2.79 20.58
N ARG A 24 -8.02 -3.56 21.67
CA ARG A 24 -7.53 -4.94 21.67
C ARG A 24 -8.37 -5.84 20.75
N VAL A 25 -9.70 -5.76 20.85
CA VAL A 25 -10.62 -6.54 19.98
C VAL A 25 -10.45 -6.14 18.51
N ARG A 26 -10.28 -4.84 18.23
CA ARG A 26 -10.06 -4.38 16.84
C ARG A 26 -8.68 -4.75 16.31
N LEU A 27 -7.63 -4.73 17.13
CA LEU A 27 -6.30 -5.21 16.75
C LEU A 27 -6.31 -6.71 16.48
N GLU A 28 -7.08 -7.47 17.24
CA GLU A 28 -7.22 -8.92 17.04
C GLU A 28 -7.95 -9.23 15.72
N LEU A 29 -9.01 -8.47 15.39
CA LEU A 29 -9.70 -8.52 14.09
C LEU A 29 -8.82 -8.02 12.93
N LEU A 30 -8.13 -6.89 13.08
CA LEU A 30 -7.19 -6.37 12.07
C LEU A 30 -6.03 -7.34 11.83
N SER A 31 -5.51 -7.96 12.88
CA SER A 31 -4.44 -8.96 12.76
C SER A 31 -4.91 -10.17 11.96
N THR A 32 -6.13 -10.63 12.20
CA THR A 32 -6.70 -11.77 11.45
C THR A 32 -7.08 -11.41 10.02
N GLU A 33 -7.63 -10.23 9.77
CA GLU A 33 -7.91 -9.74 8.41
C GLU A 33 -6.64 -9.52 7.60
N VAL A 34 -5.59 -8.91 8.19
CA VAL A 34 -4.29 -8.73 7.53
C VAL A 34 -3.68 -10.07 7.14
N GLU A 35 -3.77 -11.09 7.99
CA GLU A 35 -3.24 -12.42 7.69
C GLU A 35 -4.00 -13.09 6.53
N GLN A 36 -5.32 -12.95 6.49
CA GLN A 36 -6.15 -13.47 5.39
C GLN A 36 -5.94 -12.71 4.07
N GLU A 37 -5.84 -11.38 4.11
CA GLU A 37 -5.58 -10.54 2.92
C GLU A 37 -4.17 -10.83 2.36
N LYS A 38 -3.19 -11.05 3.24
CA LYS A 38 -1.80 -11.30 2.85
C LYS A 38 -1.67 -12.58 2.03
N ILE A 39 -2.35 -13.66 2.40
CA ILE A 39 -2.32 -14.92 1.63
C ILE A 39 -2.91 -14.71 0.24
N ARG A 40 -4.06 -14.05 0.14
CA ARG A 40 -4.72 -13.77 -1.14
C ARG A 40 -3.89 -12.85 -2.04
N LEU A 41 -3.27 -11.82 -1.46
CA LEU A 41 -2.34 -10.95 -2.19
C LEU A 41 -1.10 -11.71 -2.64
N PHE A 42 -0.54 -12.59 -1.80
CA PHE A 42 0.61 -13.40 -2.16
C PHE A 42 0.29 -14.34 -3.31
N ASP A 43 -0.86 -15.03 -3.26
CA ASP A 43 -1.33 -15.91 -4.32
C ASP A 43 -1.58 -15.14 -5.61
N ALA A 44 -2.25 -13.99 -5.54
CA ALA A 44 -2.47 -13.12 -6.68
C ALA A 44 -1.15 -12.63 -7.30
N VAL A 45 -0.15 -12.28 -6.48
CA VAL A 45 1.18 -11.85 -6.95
C VAL A 45 1.93 -13.02 -7.60
N LEU A 46 1.84 -14.23 -7.05
CA LEU A 46 2.44 -15.42 -7.65
C LEU A 46 1.83 -15.72 -9.03
N TRP A 47 0.50 -15.74 -9.13
CA TRP A 47 -0.20 -15.95 -10.41
C TRP A 47 0.06 -14.83 -11.41
N ALA A 48 0.04 -13.57 -10.96
CA ALA A 48 0.37 -12.44 -11.81
C ALA A 48 1.83 -12.49 -12.28
N GLY A 49 2.76 -12.87 -11.41
CA GLY A 49 4.17 -13.06 -11.75
C GLY A 49 4.38 -14.17 -12.77
N LEU A 50 3.71 -15.32 -12.60
CA LEU A 50 3.75 -16.43 -13.55
C LEU A 50 3.14 -16.04 -14.91
N ALA A 51 2.00 -15.35 -14.90
CA ALA A 51 1.36 -14.86 -16.12
C ALA A 51 2.26 -13.85 -16.86
N LEU A 52 2.89 -12.92 -16.12
CA LEU A 52 3.81 -11.93 -16.67
C LEU A 52 5.08 -12.59 -17.23
N LEU A 53 5.59 -13.62 -16.57
CA LEU A 53 6.72 -14.42 -17.06
C LEU A 53 6.37 -15.13 -18.38
N LEU A 54 5.23 -15.81 -18.43
CA LEU A 54 4.75 -16.49 -19.65
C LEU A 54 4.55 -15.50 -20.80
N LEU A 55 3.90 -14.36 -20.52
CA LEU A 55 3.72 -13.29 -21.50
C LEU A 55 5.05 -12.72 -21.98
N GLY A 56 6.00 -12.47 -21.08
CA GLY A 56 7.33 -11.98 -21.41
C GLY A 56 8.10 -12.95 -22.30
N MET A 57 8.06 -14.25 -21.98
CA MET A 57 8.66 -15.30 -22.79
C MET A 57 8.00 -15.40 -24.18
N GLY A 58 6.67 -15.37 -24.23
CA GLY A 58 5.91 -15.38 -25.48
C GLY A 58 6.20 -14.16 -26.35
N LEU A 59 6.33 -12.98 -25.74
CA LEU A 59 6.73 -11.76 -26.42
C LEU A 59 8.15 -11.86 -26.97
N LEU A 60 9.09 -12.42 -26.21
CA LEU A 60 10.46 -12.65 -26.66
C LEU A 60 10.52 -13.59 -27.88
N PHE A 61 9.76 -14.69 -27.85
CA PHE A 61 9.63 -15.58 -29.01
C PHE A 61 8.97 -14.89 -30.20
N LEU A 62 7.91 -14.10 -29.97
CA LEU A 62 7.25 -13.33 -31.03
C LEU A 62 8.21 -12.33 -31.67
N CYS A 63 9.04 -11.65 -30.87
CA CYS A 63 10.11 -10.78 -31.36
C CYS A 63 11.09 -11.56 -32.25
N GLY A 64 11.59 -12.69 -31.76
CA GLY A 64 12.48 -13.56 -32.51
C GLY A 64 11.86 -14.04 -33.83
N LEU A 65 10.58 -14.41 -33.81
CA LEU A 65 9.83 -14.84 -34.99
C LEU A 65 9.66 -13.72 -36.01
N ILE A 66 9.32 -12.50 -35.57
CA ILE A 66 9.26 -11.31 -36.41
C ILE A 66 10.64 -11.02 -37.03
N VAL A 67 11.70 -11.08 -36.23
CA VAL A 67 13.07 -10.86 -36.70
C VAL A 67 13.43 -11.87 -37.77
N VAL A 68 13.24 -13.17 -37.52
CA VAL A 68 13.53 -14.25 -38.48
C VAL A 68 12.69 -14.10 -39.75
N LEU A 69 11.40 -13.81 -39.62
CA LEU A 69 10.47 -13.68 -40.75
C LEU A 69 10.81 -12.49 -41.66
N LEU A 70 11.24 -11.37 -41.09
CA LEU A 70 11.59 -10.16 -41.85
C LEU A 70 13.09 -10.03 -42.16
N TRP A 71 13.94 -10.95 -41.69
CA TRP A 71 15.41 -10.86 -41.79
C TRP A 71 15.93 -10.85 -43.23
N ASP A 72 15.23 -11.52 -44.15
CA ASP A 72 15.74 -11.69 -45.51
C ASP A 72 15.60 -10.41 -46.35
N GLN A 73 14.52 -9.67 -46.16
CA GLN A 73 14.18 -8.51 -47.01
C GLN A 73 14.23 -7.15 -46.27
N HIS A 74 14.02 -7.11 -44.94
CA HIS A 74 13.73 -5.87 -44.24
C HIS A 74 14.32 -5.82 -42.81
N ARG A 75 15.59 -6.18 -42.65
CA ARG A 75 16.30 -6.20 -41.36
C ARG A 75 16.13 -4.93 -40.53
N LEU A 76 16.23 -3.76 -41.17
CA LEU A 76 16.07 -2.46 -40.49
C LEU A 76 14.64 -2.20 -40.00
N LEU A 77 13.61 -2.60 -40.77
CA LEU A 77 12.21 -2.43 -40.34
C LEU A 77 11.87 -3.39 -39.19
N ALA A 78 12.40 -4.61 -39.22
CA ALA A 78 12.21 -5.56 -38.13
C ALA A 78 12.80 -5.03 -36.81
N LEU A 79 14.06 -4.58 -36.84
CA LEU A 79 14.72 -4.03 -35.65
C LEU A 79 14.08 -2.72 -35.19
N GLY A 80 13.80 -1.81 -36.13
CA GLY A 80 13.22 -0.49 -35.85
C GLY A 80 11.81 -0.60 -35.29
N GLY A 81 10.96 -1.42 -35.91
CA GLY A 81 9.59 -1.67 -35.45
C GLY A 81 9.57 -2.27 -34.05
N LEU A 82 10.42 -3.26 -33.79
CA LEU A 82 10.52 -3.87 -32.46
C LEU A 82 11.00 -2.88 -31.40
N THR A 83 11.96 -2.03 -31.75
CA THR A 83 12.48 -0.98 -30.87
C THR A 83 11.39 0.01 -30.49
N VAL A 84 10.61 0.50 -31.48
CA VAL A 84 9.51 1.46 -31.23
C VAL A 84 8.42 0.81 -30.37
N VAL A 85 8.06 -0.44 -30.64
CA VAL A 85 7.05 -1.16 -29.84
C VAL A 85 7.54 -1.38 -28.40
N PHE A 86 8.80 -1.76 -28.19
CA PHE A 86 9.35 -1.95 -26.84
C PHE A 86 9.50 -0.64 -26.07
N LEU A 87 10.03 0.41 -26.69
CA LEU A 87 10.13 1.72 -26.05
C LEU A 87 8.73 2.30 -25.75
N GLY A 88 7.80 2.16 -26.69
CA GLY A 88 6.42 2.65 -26.53
C GLY A 88 5.68 1.93 -25.41
N SER A 89 5.73 0.60 -25.38
CA SER A 89 5.11 -0.19 -24.30
C SER A 89 5.77 0.07 -22.95
N GLY A 90 7.11 0.15 -22.90
CA GLY A 90 7.86 0.50 -21.68
C GLY A 90 7.49 1.88 -21.15
N TYR A 91 7.40 2.89 -22.03
CA TYR A 91 6.96 4.23 -21.66
C TYR A 91 5.53 4.25 -21.13
N TRP A 92 4.62 3.52 -21.78
CA TRP A 92 3.22 3.41 -21.34
C TRP A 92 3.11 2.79 -19.93
N VAL A 93 3.81 1.68 -19.69
CA VAL A 93 3.86 1.04 -18.37
C VAL A 93 4.45 1.98 -17.33
N LEU A 94 5.50 2.73 -17.67
CA LEU A 94 6.11 3.72 -16.76
C LEU A 94 5.12 4.81 -16.37
N GLN A 95 4.26 5.27 -17.28
CA GLN A 95 3.22 6.26 -16.99
C GLN A 95 2.13 5.69 -16.07
N ILE A 96 1.71 4.44 -16.30
CA ILE A 96 0.78 3.75 -15.39
C ILE A 96 1.42 3.57 -14.02
N ALA A 97 2.67 3.11 -13.94
CA ALA A 97 3.38 2.95 -12.68
C ALA A 97 3.52 4.28 -11.94
N ARG A 98 3.85 5.36 -12.65
CA ARG A 98 3.94 6.71 -12.08
C ARG A 98 2.60 7.22 -11.54
N THR A 99 1.51 7.01 -12.26
CA THR A 99 0.17 7.42 -11.80
C THR A 99 -0.29 6.60 -10.59
N ARG A 100 0.02 5.30 -10.54
CA ARG A 100 -0.26 4.44 -9.39
C ARG A 100 0.58 4.78 -8.16
N LEU A 101 1.86 5.08 -8.34
CA LEU A 101 2.78 5.48 -7.26
C LEU A 101 2.53 6.90 -6.73
N ARG A 102 1.99 7.79 -7.58
CA ARG A 102 1.61 9.15 -7.20
C ARG A 102 0.18 9.27 -6.68
N ALA A 103 -0.61 8.19 -6.73
CA ALA A 103 -1.92 8.18 -6.10
C ALA A 103 -1.73 8.37 -4.58
N PRO A 104 -2.22 9.48 -3.99
CA PRO A 104 -2.16 9.70 -2.55
C PRO A 104 -3.14 8.71 -1.92
N GLY A 105 -2.65 7.54 -1.53
CA GLY A 105 -3.55 6.46 -1.13
C GLY A 105 -2.85 5.14 -0.82
N GLY A 106 -1.63 5.19 -0.29
CA GLY A 106 -1.15 4.02 0.46
C GLY A 106 -2.16 3.75 1.58
N LEU A 107 -2.67 2.51 1.68
CA LEU A 107 -3.65 2.08 2.69
C LEU A 107 -3.30 2.49 4.13
N PHE A 108 -2.04 2.82 4.40
CA PHE A 108 -1.52 3.25 5.69
C PHE A 108 -1.33 4.77 5.82
N ALA A 109 -1.33 5.53 4.73
CA ALA A 109 -1.09 6.97 4.78
C ALA A 109 -2.24 7.73 5.46
N SER A 110 -3.48 7.29 5.24
CA SER A 110 -4.64 7.84 5.98
C SER A 110 -4.59 7.47 7.46
N SER A 111 -4.37 6.19 7.79
CA SER A 111 -4.31 5.74 9.19
C SER A 111 -3.12 6.30 9.98
N VAL A 112 -1.96 6.50 9.33
CA VAL A 112 -0.79 7.12 9.96
C VAL A 112 -1.02 8.61 10.19
N ALA A 113 -1.64 9.32 9.22
CA ALA A 113 -1.98 10.73 9.40
C ALA A 113 -3.03 10.94 10.50
N GLU A 114 -3.94 9.99 10.68
CA GLU A 114 -4.96 10.01 11.73
C GLU A 114 -4.33 9.72 13.12
N LEU A 115 -3.41 8.76 13.21
CA LEU A 115 -2.61 8.49 14.42
C LEU A 115 -1.70 9.64 14.85
N GLU A 116 -1.11 10.34 13.88
CA GLU A 116 -0.24 11.49 14.15
C GLU A 116 -1.06 12.69 14.65
N ARG A 117 -2.31 12.82 14.19
CA ARG A 117 -3.26 13.83 14.65
C ARG A 117 -3.69 13.58 16.09
N ASP A 118 -4.08 12.35 16.42
CA ASP A 118 -4.42 11.95 17.80
C ASP A 118 -3.26 12.19 18.78
N ARG A 119 -2.02 11.91 18.32
CA ARG A 119 -0.83 12.13 19.16
C ARG A 119 -0.57 13.62 19.42
N SER A 120 -0.83 14.47 18.43
CA SER A 120 -0.65 15.91 18.54
C SER A 120 -1.66 16.57 19.49
N GLU A 121 -2.88 16.02 19.54
CA GLU A 121 -3.93 16.50 20.45
C GLU A 121 -3.64 16.08 21.90
N LEU A 122 -3.22 14.84 22.12
CA LEU A 122 -2.81 14.36 23.45
C LEU A 122 -1.56 15.06 24.01
N ALA A 123 -0.60 15.41 23.15
CA ALA A 123 0.59 16.16 23.55
C ALA A 123 0.25 17.59 23.98
N ARG A 124 -0.72 18.24 23.33
CA ARG A 124 -1.20 19.58 23.70
C ARG A 124 -1.99 19.56 25.00
N GLU A 125 -2.81 18.52 25.20
CA GLU A 125 -3.59 18.37 26.43
C GLU A 125 -2.68 18.13 27.65
N ARG A 126 -1.59 17.36 27.50
CA ARG A 126 -0.57 17.23 28.56
C ARG A 126 0.15 18.54 28.88
N ALA A 127 0.57 19.29 27.86
CA ALA A 127 1.28 20.55 28.09
C ALA A 127 0.40 21.60 28.79
N GLY A 128 -0.91 21.61 28.51
CA GLY A 128 -1.86 22.50 29.19
C GLY A 128 -2.15 22.11 30.64
N LEU A 129 -1.95 20.84 31.01
CA LEU A 129 -2.07 20.37 32.38
C LEU A 129 -0.83 20.72 33.22
N ASP A 130 0.36 20.70 32.62
CA ASP A 130 1.61 21.09 33.28
C ASP A 130 1.74 22.61 33.48
N GLU A 131 1.05 23.44 32.68
CA GLU A 131 1.02 24.92 32.84
C GLU A 131 -0.02 25.41 33.86
N ALA A 132 -0.96 24.54 34.26
CA ALA A 132 -2.02 24.86 35.22
C ALA A 132 -1.69 24.49 36.67
N GLU A 133 -0.55 23.81 36.89
CA GLU A 133 0.05 23.50 38.20
C GLU A 133 1.10 24.54 38.59
#